data_AF-A0A7W9V426-F1
#
_entry.id   AF-A0A7W9V426-F1
#
_cell.length_a   1.000
_cell.length_b   1.000
_cell.length_c   1.000
_cell.angle_alpha   90.00
_cell.angle_beta   90.00
_cell.angle_gamma   90.00
#
_symmetry.space_group_name_H-M   'P 1'
#
loop_
_entity.id
_entity.type
_entity.pdbx_description
1 polymer ?
#
loop_
_entity_poly.entity_id
_entity_poly.type
_entity_poly.pdbx_seq_one_letter_code
_entity_poly.pdbx_strand_id
1 'polypeptide(L)'
;MSKKLDVNVFIYINGSIEPFLLQISEPTPSGEDDFYCVVHMPGVLKKDAKIIGIDEAQASELAVDFAKSMLGDEKIFDANGIAIKW
;
A
#
# COMPACT_ATOMS: atom_id res chain seq x y z
N MET A 1 -17.87 -6.36 4.49
CA MET A 1 -17.56 -4.95 4.16
C MET A 1 -16.07 -4.90 3.85
N SER A 2 -15.70 -5.03 2.58
CA SER A 2 -14.32 -4.83 2.15
C SER A 2 -14.00 -3.34 2.27
N LYS A 3 -12.88 -3.00 2.90
CA LYS A 3 -12.48 -1.62 3.17
C LYS A 3 -11.34 -1.26 2.23
N LYS A 4 -11.65 -0.63 1.11
CA LYS A 4 -10.67 0.12 0.32
C LYS A 4 -9.92 1.11 1.22
N LEU A 5 -8.59 1.03 1.20
CA LEU A 5 -7.71 1.91 1.97
C LEU A 5 -7.06 2.92 1.00
N ASP A 6 -7.73 4.03 0.77
CA ASP A 6 -7.16 5.19 0.08
C ASP A 6 -6.51 6.10 1.13
N VAL A 7 -5.18 6.16 1.15
CA VAL A 7 -4.48 7.09 2.02
C VAL A 7 -3.71 8.10 1.18
N ASN A 8 -4.23 9.33 1.17
CA ASN A 8 -3.48 10.49 0.70
C ASN A 8 -2.58 10.95 1.85
N VAL A 9 -1.30 10.66 1.74
CA VAL A 9 -0.28 10.92 2.76
C VAL A 9 0.82 11.79 2.18
N PHE A 10 1.59 12.42 3.04
CA PHE A 10 2.86 13.04 2.69
C PHE A 10 3.98 12.13 3.20
N ILE A 11 5.00 11.89 2.38
CA ILE A 11 6.17 11.09 2.76
C ILE A 11 7.39 11.99 2.89
N TYR A 12 8.26 11.68 3.85
CA TYR A 12 9.56 12.34 3.98
C TYR A 12 10.63 11.49 3.29
N ILE A 13 10.96 11.84 2.05
CA ILE A 13 11.97 11.16 1.25
C ILE A 13 13.07 12.16 0.89
N ASN A 14 14.34 11.78 1.02
CA ASN A 14 15.50 12.62 0.64
C ASN A 14 15.56 14.04 1.26
N GLY A 15 14.96 14.26 2.43
CA GLY A 15 15.03 15.54 3.12
C GLY A 15 13.88 16.50 2.83
N SER A 16 12.98 16.17 1.90
CA SER A 16 11.77 16.93 1.55
C SER A 16 10.51 16.18 1.97
N ILE A 17 9.45 16.94 2.32
CA ILE A 17 8.10 16.40 2.49
C ILE A 17 7.42 16.51 1.13
N GLU A 18 7.08 15.38 0.53
CA GLU A 18 6.44 15.33 -0.79
C GLU A 18 5.09 14.62 -0.71
N PRO A 19 4.11 15.02 -1.55
CA PRO A 19 2.86 14.28 -1.66
C PRO A 19 3.14 12.83 -2.05
N PHE A 20 2.59 11.90 -1.27
CA PHE A 20 2.77 10.47 -1.46
C PHE A 20 1.43 9.78 -1.59
N LEU A 21 1.27 9.04 -2.69
CA LEU A 21 0.09 8.26 -2.93
C LEU A 21 0.42 6.79 -2.68
N LEU A 22 -0.26 6.19 -1.71
CA LEU A 22 -0.28 4.73 -1.55
C LEU A 22 -1.73 4.27 -1.65
N GLN A 23 -1.98 3.45 -2.66
CA GLN A 23 -3.26 2.79 -2.87
C GLN A 23 -3.05 1.29 -2.90
N ILE A 24 -3.84 0.58 -2.10
CA ILE A 24 -3.94 -0.87 -2.16
C ILE A 24 -5.36 -1.18 -2.58
N SER A 25 -5.52 -1.90 -3.70
CA SER A 25 -6.85 -2.31 -4.17
C SER A 25 -7.49 -3.30 -3.20
N GLU A 26 -8.81 -3.45 -3.29
CA GLU A 26 -9.47 -4.58 -2.66
C GLU A 26 -8.99 -5.91 -3.27
N PRO A 27 -9.02 -7.02 -2.50
CA PRO A 27 -8.71 -8.33 -3.02
C PRO A 27 -9.60 -8.68 -4.20
N THR A 28 -8.99 -9.08 -5.29
CA THR A 28 -9.67 -9.52 -6.51
C THR A 28 -9.37 -11.00 -6.74
N PRO A 29 -10.37 -11.85 -7.02
CA PRO A 29 -10.13 -13.24 -7.35
C PRO A 29 -9.20 -13.39 -8.57
N SER A 30 -8.30 -14.36 -8.53
CA SER A 30 -7.40 -14.73 -9.62
C SER A 30 -7.29 -16.25 -9.73
N GLY A 31 -8.20 -16.86 -10.46
CA GLY A 31 -8.26 -18.33 -10.60
C GLY A 31 -9.32 -18.92 -9.67
N GLU A 32 -9.18 -20.21 -9.36
CA GLU A 32 -10.18 -20.93 -8.54
C GLU A 32 -10.06 -20.62 -7.05
N ASP A 33 -8.84 -20.48 -6.52
CA ASP A 33 -8.61 -20.32 -5.07
C ASP A 33 -7.70 -19.14 -4.68
N ASP A 34 -7.08 -18.43 -5.63
CA ASP A 34 -6.18 -17.32 -5.28
C ASP A 34 -6.87 -15.96 -5.37
N PHE A 35 -6.37 -15.01 -4.58
CA PHE A 35 -6.76 -13.60 -4.60
C PHE A 35 -5.53 -12.72 -4.78
N TYR A 36 -5.72 -11.52 -5.33
CA TYR A 36 -4.64 -10.54 -5.41
C TYR A 36 -5.10 -9.13 -5.06
N CYS A 37 -4.16 -8.35 -4.53
CA CYS A 37 -4.26 -6.91 -4.42
C CYS A 37 -3.26 -6.24 -5.36
N VAL A 38 -3.60 -5.04 -5.82
CA VAL A 38 -2.70 -4.17 -6.58
C VAL A 38 -2.20 -3.08 -5.64
N VAL A 39 -0.88 -2.96 -5.52
CA VAL A 39 -0.22 -1.90 -4.77
C VAL A 39 0.30 -0.85 -5.76
N HIS A 40 -0.22 0.37 -5.63
CA HIS A 40 0.18 1.55 -6.40
C HIS A 40 0.90 2.54 -5.49
N MET A 41 2.18 2.80 -5.78
CA MET A 41 3.05 3.70 -5.01
C MET A 41 3.98 4.50 -5.95
N PRO A 42 3.46 5.48 -6.70
CA PRO A 42 4.26 6.29 -7.60
C PRO A 42 5.38 6.99 -6.82
N GLY A 43 6.60 6.95 -7.36
CA GLY A 43 7.81 7.47 -6.71
C GLY A 43 8.63 6.40 -5.95
N VAL A 44 7.98 5.36 -5.44
CA VAL A 44 8.65 4.20 -4.81
C VAL A 44 8.72 3.02 -5.79
N LEU A 45 7.62 2.74 -6.48
CA LEU A 45 7.53 1.69 -7.48
C LEU A 45 7.57 2.29 -8.89
N LYS A 46 8.33 1.65 -9.80
CA LYS A 46 8.33 2.01 -11.24
C LYS A 46 7.04 1.60 -11.95
N LYS A 47 6.33 0.61 -11.42
CA LYS A 47 5.08 0.05 -11.92
C LYS A 47 4.29 -0.54 -10.76
N ASP A 48 2.98 -0.65 -10.93
CA ASP A 48 2.12 -1.29 -9.94
C ASP A 48 2.57 -2.73 -9.67
N ALA A 49 2.46 -3.13 -8.41
CA ALA A 49 2.78 -4.48 -7.98
C ALA A 49 1.50 -5.27 -7.74
N LYS A 50 1.42 -6.47 -8.32
CA LYS A 50 0.36 -7.45 -8.02
C LYS A 50 0.86 -8.39 -6.94
N ILE A 51 0.17 -8.43 -5.80
CA ILE A 51 0.50 -9.29 -4.66
C ILE A 51 -0.58 -10.34 -4.52
N ILE A 52 -0.19 -11.62 -4.55
CA ILE A 52 -1.10 -12.77 -4.56
C ILE A 52 -1.11 -13.43 -3.18
N GLY A 53 -2.28 -13.80 -2.70
CA GLY A 53 -2.49 -14.65 -1.53
C GLY A 53 -3.49 -15.76 -1.83
N ILE A 54 -3.46 -16.81 -1.01
CA ILE A 54 -4.34 -18.00 -1.15
C ILE A 54 -5.78 -17.74 -0.70
N ASP A 55 -6.06 -16.57 -0.13
CA ASP A 55 -7.40 -16.09 0.21
C ASP A 55 -7.42 -14.54 0.25
N GLU A 56 -8.60 -13.94 0.40
CA GLU A 56 -8.77 -12.48 0.47
C GLU A 56 -7.98 -11.82 1.61
N ALA A 57 -7.92 -12.49 2.77
CA ALA A 57 -7.30 -11.95 3.97
C ALA A 57 -5.77 -11.92 3.80
N GLN A 58 -5.20 -13.03 3.35
CA GLN A 58 -3.78 -13.16 3.08
C GLN A 58 -3.34 -12.22 1.95
N ALA A 59 -4.11 -12.08 0.87
CA ALA A 59 -3.78 -11.15 -0.20
C ALA A 59 -3.71 -9.70 0.30
N SER A 60 -4.62 -9.31 1.20
CA SER A 60 -4.62 -8.00 1.84
C SER A 60 -3.41 -7.80 2.76
N GLU A 61 -3.14 -8.77 3.63
CA GLU A 61 -2.04 -8.71 4.60
C GLU A 61 -0.69 -8.63 3.89
N LEU A 62 -0.45 -9.51 2.91
CA LEU A 62 0.79 -9.51 2.11
C LEU A 62 0.97 -8.20 1.34
N ALA A 63 -0.11 -7.59 0.84
CA ALA A 63 -0.02 -6.33 0.12
C ALA A 63 0.36 -5.15 1.04
N VAL A 64 -0.18 -5.13 2.26
CA VAL A 64 0.20 -4.14 3.28
C VAL A 64 1.65 -4.34 3.70
N ASP A 65 2.07 -5.57 3.98
CA ASP A 65 3.44 -5.86 4.38
C ASP A 65 4.45 -5.56 3.28
N PHE A 66 4.09 -5.85 2.03
CA PHE A 66 4.87 -5.44 0.87
C PHE A 66 5.03 -3.92 0.83
N ALA A 67 3.94 -3.16 0.91
CA ALA A 67 4.00 -1.69 0.91
C ALA A 67 4.88 -1.16 2.06
N LYS A 68 4.75 -1.71 3.27
CA LYS A 68 5.60 -1.37 4.42
C LYS A 68 7.07 -1.66 4.16
N SER A 69 7.39 -2.84 3.62
CA SER A 69 8.77 -3.22 3.31
C SER A 69 9.43 -2.29 2.28
N MET A 70 8.64 -1.77 1.33
CA MET A 70 9.11 -0.83 0.32
C MET A 70 9.34 0.58 0.88
N LEU A 71 8.60 0.96 1.93
CA LEU A 71 8.75 2.25 2.62
C LEU A 71 9.82 2.23 3.71
N GLY A 72 10.18 1.05 4.23
CA GLY A 72 11.21 0.90 5.26
C GLY A 72 10.90 1.71 6.52
N ASP A 73 11.87 2.52 6.97
CA ASP A 73 11.74 3.39 8.15
C ASP A 73 11.12 4.76 7.84
N GLU A 74 10.60 4.98 6.62
CA GLU A 74 10.05 6.28 6.24
C GLU A 74 8.79 6.63 7.04
N LYS A 75 8.74 7.88 7.51
CA LYS A 75 7.61 8.39 8.27
C LYS A 75 6.51 8.80 7.29
N ILE A 76 5.38 8.09 7.37
CA ILE A 76 4.16 8.39 6.64
C ILE A 76 3.35 9.42 7.46
N PHE A 77 2.95 10.53 6.85
CA PHE A 77 2.15 11.57 7.51
C PHE A 77 0.81 11.73 6.80
N ASP A 78 -0.30 11.80 7.54
CA ASP A 78 -1.61 12.06 6.96
C ASP A 78 -1.71 13.48 6.33
N ALA A 79 -2.87 13.80 5.76
CA ALA A 79 -3.14 15.12 5.18
C ALA A 79 -3.02 16.30 6.18
N ASN A 80 -2.97 16.02 7.49
CA ASN A 80 -2.80 17.00 8.56
C ASN A 80 -1.36 17.07 9.08
N GLY A 81 -0.42 16.30 8.49
CA GLY A 81 0.96 16.20 8.96
C GLY A 81 1.12 15.34 10.21
N ILE A 82 0.12 14.52 10.57
CA ILE A 82 0.18 13.60 11.70
C ILE A 82 0.83 12.30 11.23
N ALA A 83 1.89 11.88 11.93
CA ALA A 83 2.54 10.61 11.64
C ALA A 83 1.55 9.44 11.83
N ILE A 84 1.28 8.71 10.75
CA ILE A 84 0.47 7.50 10.80
C ILE A 84 1.37 6.37 11.28
N LYS A 85 1.00 5.74 12.40
CA LYS A 85 1.54 4.42 12.75
C LYS A 85 0.78 3.37 11.95
N TRP A 86 1.49 2.63 11.11
CA TRP A 86 0.94 1.53 10.33
C TRP A 86 1.67 0.23 10.58
#